data_AF-N9SM89-F1
#
_entry.id   AF-N9SM89-F1
#
_cell.length_a   1.000
_cell.length_b   1.000
_cell.length_c   1.000
_cell.angle_alpha   90.00
_cell.angle_beta   90.00
_cell.angle_gamma   90.00
#
_symmetry.space_group_name_H-M   'P 1'
#
loop_
_entity.id
_entity.type
_entity.pdbx_description
1 polymer ?
#
loop_
_entity_poly.entity_id
_entity_poly.type
_entity_poly.pdbx_seq_one_letter_code
_entity_poly.pdbx_strand_id
1 'polypeptide(L)' 'MSNFNELRIHFHMSIGVVNASQEDSFKLSDYIDEDEWNALSSDEKENMISEWANDWSINYLDLGGHVK' A
#
# COMPACT_ATOMS: atom_id res chain seq x y z
N MET A 1 -25.00 3.85 4.23
CA MET A 1 -23.91 4.44 3.45
C MET A 1 -22.64 4.03 4.16
N SER A 2 -21.79 3.24 3.50
CA SER A 2 -20.42 3.02 3.96
C SER A 2 -19.74 4.39 4.02
N ASN A 3 -19.07 4.72 5.11
CA ASN A 3 -18.20 5.89 5.12
C ASN A 3 -16.93 5.52 4.34
N PHE A 4 -17.00 5.52 3.01
CA PHE A 4 -15.84 5.28 2.15
C PHE A 4 -14.69 6.24 2.49
N ASN A 5 -15.03 7.48 2.83
CA ASN A 5 -14.09 8.52 3.30
C ASN A 5 -13.40 8.20 4.64
N GLU A 6 -13.91 7.23 5.41
CA GLU A 6 -13.27 6.74 6.64
C GLU A 6 -12.44 5.48 6.41
N LEU A 7 -12.56 4.84 5.24
CA LEU A 7 -11.73 3.69 4.89
C LEU A 7 -10.28 4.12 4.74
N ARG A 8 -9.39 3.30 5.31
CA ARG A 8 -7.96 3.52 5.28
C ARG A 8 -7.27 2.30 4.71
N ILE A 9 -6.26 2.55 3.90
CA ILE A 9 -5.31 1.55 3.47
C ILE A 9 -4.13 1.57 4.44
N HIS A 10 -3.65 0.39 4.81
CA HIS A 10 -2.53 0.20 5.73
C HIS A 10 -1.45 -0.59 5.01
N PHE A 11 -0.32 0.06 4.77
CA PHE A 11 0.84 -0.61 4.22
C PHE A 11 1.83 -0.93 5.32
N HIS A 12 2.38 -2.13 5.27
CA HIS A 12 3.39 -2.62 6.19
C HIS A 12 4.49 -3.31 5.38
N MET A 13 5.73 -2.95 5.66
CA MET A 13 6.92 -3.60 5.11
C MET A 13 7.88 -3.96 6.23
N SER A 14 8.47 -5.14 6.14
CA SER A 14 9.54 -5.58 7.03
C SER A 14 10.63 -6.28 6.19
N ILE A 15 11.90 -5.96 6.46
CA ILE A 15 13.05 -6.47 5.69
C ILE A 15 13.84 -7.56 6.43
N GLY A 16 13.20 -8.27 7.36
CA GLY A 16 13.80 -9.41 8.07
C GLY A 16 14.89 -9.04 9.09
N VAL A 17 15.03 -7.75 9.41
CA VAL A 17 15.90 -7.24 10.48
C VAL A 17 15.01 -6.75 11.65
N VAL A 18 15.42 -7.05 12.88
CA VAL A 18 14.69 -6.64 14.08
C VAL A 18 14.57 -5.11 14.11
N ASN A 19 13.34 -4.61 14.32
CA ASN A 19 12.99 -3.18 14.31
C ASN A 19 13.19 -2.46 12.97
N ALA A 20 13.36 -3.19 11.86
CA ALA A 20 13.39 -2.61 10.51
C ALA A 20 12.05 -2.88 9.80
N SER A 21 11.01 -2.20 10.29
CA SER A 21 9.70 -2.17 9.67
C SER A 21 9.26 -0.74 9.37
N GLN A 22 8.58 -0.57 8.25
CA GLN A 22 7.92 0.67 7.88
C GLN A 22 6.41 0.42 7.84
N GLU A 23 5.64 1.33 8.41
CA GLU A 23 4.19 1.30 8.39
C GLU A 23 3.66 2.68 8.07
N ASP A 24 2.74 2.75 7.10
CA ASP A 24 2.02 3.97 6.79
C ASP A 24 0.55 3.68 6.59
N SER A 25 -0.28 4.68 6.86
CA SER A 25 -1.72 4.59 6.68
C SER A 25 -2.23 5.82 5.97
N PHE A 26 -3.03 5.59 4.93
CA PHE A 26 -3.59 6.62 4.06
C PHE A 26 -5.10 6.47 3.96
N LYS A 27 -5.82 7.50 3.52
CA LYS A 27 -7.24 7.32 3.21
C LYS A 27 -7.35 6.54 1.90
N LEU A 28 -8.31 5.64 1.80
CA LEU A 28 -8.57 4.94 0.55
C LEU A 28 -8.96 5.92 -0.57
N SER A 29 -9.67 6.98 -0.21
CA SER A 29 -10.05 8.09 -1.09
C SER A 29 -8.86 8.88 -1.67
N ASP A 30 -7.65 8.72 -1.12
CA ASP A 30 -6.45 9.36 -1.68
C ASP A 30 -5.93 8.59 -2.92
N TYR A 31 -6.39 7.35 -3.11
CA TYR A 31 -5.95 6.42 -4.17
C TYR A 31 -7.02 6.14 -5.22
N ILE A 32 -8.30 6.14 -4.83
CA ILE A 32 -9.42 5.78 -5.72
C ILE A 32 -10.73 6.41 -5.24
N ASP A 33 -11.61 6.75 -6.18
CA ASP A 33 -12.96 7.25 -5.88
C ASP A 33 -13.92 6.13 -5.43
N GLU A 34 -14.97 6.47 -4.68
CA GLU A 34 -15.92 5.49 -4.13
C GLU A 34 -16.63 4.68 -5.23
N ASP A 35 -17.04 5.35 -6.31
CA ASP A 35 -17.75 4.72 -7.43
C ASP A 35 -16.84 3.72 -8.17
N GLU A 36 -15.59 4.11 -8.42
CA GLU A 36 -14.59 3.25 -9.04
C GLU A 36 -14.27 2.05 -8.15
N TRP A 37 -14.05 2.29 -6.84
CA TRP A 37 -13.84 1.22 -5.88
C TRP A 37 -15.01 0.24 -5.81
N ASN A 38 -16.25 0.72 -5.85
CA ASN A 38 -17.42 -0.14 -5.79
C ASN A 38 -17.68 -0.90 -7.10
N ALA A 39 -17.14 -0.43 -8.23
CA ALA A 39 -17.22 -1.13 -9.51
C ALA A 39 -16.27 -2.33 -9.62
N LEU A 40 -15.19 -2.34 -8.83
CA LEU A 40 -14.19 -3.42 -8.84
C LEU A 40 -14.68 -4.68 -8.11
N SER A 41 -14.39 -5.83 -8.68
CA SER A 41 -14.48 -7.13 -8.03
C SER A 41 -13.44 -7.27 -6.90
N SER A 42 -13.63 -8.26 -6.03
CA SER A 42 -12.68 -8.52 -4.93
C SER A 42 -11.26 -8.80 -5.44
N ASP A 43 -11.13 -9.58 -6.52
CA ASP A 43 -9.83 -9.94 -7.10
C ASP A 43 -9.13 -8.71 -7.68
N GLU A 44 -9.87 -7.82 -8.35
CA GLU A 44 -9.33 -6.55 -8.86
C GLU A 44 -8.86 -5.63 -7.74
N LYS A 45 -9.61 -5.58 -6.63
CA LYS A 45 -9.23 -4.81 -5.44
C LYS A 45 -7.93 -5.33 -4.83
N GLU A 46 -7.79 -6.64 -4.70
CA GLU A 46 -6.57 -7.26 -4.14
C GLU A 46 -5.36 -7.02 -5.04
N ASN A 47 -5.50 -7.16 -6.35
CA ASN A 47 -4.43 -6.87 -7.31
C ASN A 47 -4.00 -5.41 -7.24
N MET A 48 -4.96 -4.48 -7.24
CA MET A 48 -4.69 -3.05 -7.20
C MET A 48 -4.04 -2.62 -5.87
N ILE A 49 -4.52 -3.13 -4.73
CA ILE A 49 -3.87 -2.91 -3.42
C ILE A 49 -2.43 -3.44 -3.43
N SER A 50 -2.18 -4.58 -4.05
CA SER A 50 -0.85 -5.18 -4.13
C SER A 50 0.11 -4.34 -4.98
N GLU A 51 -0.37 -3.77 -6.09
CA GLU A 51 0.39 -2.82 -6.91
C GLU A 51 0.73 -1.54 -6.13
N TRP A 52 -0.24 -0.94 -5.43
CA TRP A 52 0.01 0.24 -4.60
C TRP A 52 0.99 -0.03 -3.46
N ALA A 53 0.93 -1.21 -2.83
CA ALA A 53 1.87 -1.60 -1.80
C ALA A 53 3.30 -1.75 -2.37
N ASN A 54 3.43 -2.26 -3.60
CA ASN A 54 4.72 -2.37 -4.28
C ASN A 54 5.32 -0.98 -4.53
N ASP A 55 4.55 -0.09 -5.16
CA ASP A 55 4.97 1.29 -5.44
C ASP A 55 5.33 2.06 -4.17
N TRP A 56 4.52 1.91 -3.12
CA TRP A 56 4.80 2.49 -1.81
C TRP A 56 6.14 1.98 -1.24
N SER A 57 6.40 0.66 -1.32
CA SER A 57 7.60 0.04 -0.74
C SER A 57 8.90 0.52 -1.39
N ILE A 58 8.88 0.82 -2.69
CA ILE A 58 10.05 1.29 -3.44
C ILE A 58 10.57 2.63 -2.90
N ASN A 59 9.72 3.46 -2.30
CA ASN A 59 10.14 4.73 -1.69
C ASN A 59 11.04 4.55 -0.46
N TYR A 60 11.08 3.36 0.13
CA TYR A 60 11.82 3.05 1.35
C TYR A 60 12.97 2.05 1.13
N LEU A 61 12.94 1.30 0.03
CA LEU A 61 13.96 0.32 -0.30
C LEU A 61 15.12 0.97 -1.05
N ASP A 62 16.17 1.33 -0.32
CA ASP A 62 17.47 1.69 -0.89
C ASP A 62 18.45 0.51 -0.75
N LEU A 63 18.73 -0.18 -1.86
CA LEU A 63 19.60 -1.35 -1.90
C LEU A 63 20.89 -1.02 -2.66
N GLY A 64 22.03 -1.25 -2.01
CA GLY A 64 23.36 -1.03 -2.59
C GLY A 64 24.37 -2.09 -2.20
N GLY A 65 25.38 -2.28 -3.04
CA GLY A 65 26.52 -3.15 -2.78
C GLY A 65 27.79 -2.53 -3.35
N HIS A 66 28.92 -2.71 -2.67
CA HIS A 66 30.23 -2.26 -3.15
C HIS A 66 31.28 -3.36 -2.98
N VAL A 67 32.25 -3.39 -3.89
CA VAL A 67 33.45 -4.24 -3.83
C VAL A 67 34.64 -3.34 -3.53
N LYS A 68 35.54 -3.77 -2.65
CA LYS A 68 36.81 -3.10 -2.37
C LYS A 68 37.97 -3.89 -2.94
#